data_AF-K1P7F5-F1
#
_entry.id   AF-K1P7F5-F1
#
_cell.length_a   1.000
_cell.length_b   1.000
_cell.length_c   1.000
_cell.angle_alpha   90.00
_cell.angle_beta   90.00
_cell.angle_gamma   90.00
#
_symmetry.space_group_name_H-M   'P 1'
#
loop_
_entity.id
_entity.type
_entity.pdbx_description
1 polymer ?
#
loop_
_entity_poly.entity_id
_entity_poly.type
_entity_poly.pdbx_seq_one_letter_code
_entity_poly.pdbx_strand_id
1 'polypeptide(L)'
;MPTINERYRSKPYCYAYGVVFKSDFKTFGNFSIVKKDVCSSFGDLSWNVADQYPMESWFVPDPNGSREDDGVLLTPMLDGKLGKSYLVILDPKTMKPISKAQLPILVPFHFHGRFIDNVY
;
A
#
# COMPACT_ATOMS: atom_id res chain seq x y z
N MET A 1 0.03 -4.12 9.11
CA MET A 1 -1.26 -4.01 8.40
C MET A 1 -1.11 -4.64 7.02
N PRO A 2 -1.21 -5.98 6.90
CA PRO A 2 -1.09 -6.67 5.63
C PRO A 2 -2.41 -6.69 4.85
N THR A 3 -2.32 -6.63 3.52
CA THR A 3 -3.42 -6.86 2.58
C THR A 3 -2.94 -7.81 1.47
N ILE A 4 -3.88 -8.50 0.82
CA ILE A 4 -3.63 -9.37 -0.34
C ILE A 4 -4.66 -9.02 -1.42
N ASN A 5 -4.52 -9.61 -2.61
CA ASN A 5 -5.64 -9.64 -3.53
C ASN A 5 -6.79 -10.47 -2.93
N GLU A 6 -7.89 -9.80 -2.60
CA GLU A 6 -9.05 -10.40 -1.92
C GLU A 6 -9.70 -11.56 -2.71
N ARG A 7 -9.46 -11.67 -4.03
CA ARG A 7 -9.89 -12.84 -4.83
C ARG A 7 -9.24 -14.15 -4.36
N TYR A 8 -8.12 -14.05 -3.63
CA TYR A 8 -7.33 -15.13 -3.07
C TYR A 8 -7.52 -15.31 -1.56
N ARG A 9 -8.50 -14.63 -0.95
CA ARG A 9 -8.85 -14.86 0.46
C ARG A 9 -9.12 -16.34 0.70
N SER A 10 -8.43 -16.89 1.70
CA SER A 10 -8.51 -18.32 2.07
C SER A 10 -8.07 -19.30 0.97
N LYS A 11 -7.29 -18.83 -0.01
CA LYS A 11 -6.69 -19.65 -1.09
C LYS A 11 -5.16 -19.48 -1.06
N PRO A 12 -4.39 -20.38 -1.68
CA PRO A 12 -2.97 -20.13 -1.94
C PRO A 12 -2.78 -18.83 -2.73
N TYR A 13 -1.81 -18.01 -2.34
CA TYR A 13 -1.50 -16.70 -2.92
C TYR A 13 0.02 -16.48 -2.88
N CYS A 14 0.54 -15.62 -3.74
CA CYS A 14 1.97 -15.31 -3.82
C CYS A 14 2.32 -13.89 -3.38
N TYR A 15 1.36 -12.96 -3.31
CA TYR A 15 1.65 -11.56 -3.00
C TYR A 15 0.90 -11.05 -1.77
N ALA A 16 1.66 -10.57 -0.79
CA ALA A 16 1.15 -9.77 0.32
C ALA A 16 1.73 -8.35 0.25
N TYR A 17 0.93 -7.36 0.64
CA TYR A 17 1.34 -5.97 0.71
C TYR A 17 1.19 -5.46 2.13
N GLY A 18 2.11 -4.62 2.60
CA GLY A 18 1.95 -4.06 3.94
C GLY A 18 2.94 -2.97 4.30
N VAL A 19 2.58 -2.22 5.34
CA VAL A 19 3.47 -1.23 5.96
C VAL A 19 4.56 -1.95 6.75
N VAL A 20 5.81 -1.60 6.50
CA VAL A 20 6.97 -2.01 7.28
C VAL A 20 7.59 -0.77 7.92
N PHE A 21 7.70 -0.83 9.24
CA PHE A 21 8.40 0.17 10.03
C PHE A 21 9.90 -0.14 9.97
N LYS A 22 10.66 0.62 9.18
CA LYS A 22 12.12 0.52 9.26
C LYS A 22 12.58 1.28 10.51
N SER A 23 12.86 0.53 11.57
CA SER A 23 13.47 1.07 12.79
C SER A 23 14.98 0.94 12.68
N ASP A 24 15.65 1.95 12.14
CA ASP A 24 17.11 2.02 12.12
C ASP A 24 17.69 2.87 13.26
N PHE A 25 16.84 3.31 14.22
CA PHE A 25 17.16 4.18 15.36
C PHE A 25 17.88 5.50 14.99
N LYS A 26 17.98 5.82 13.69
CA LYS A 26 18.59 7.06 13.17
C LYS A 26 17.53 8.00 12.66
N THR A 27 16.46 7.47 12.08
CA THR A 27 15.30 8.22 11.65
C THR A 27 14.06 7.76 12.42
N PHE A 28 13.34 8.69 13.04
CA PHE A 28 12.00 8.41 13.57
C PHE A 28 11.05 8.20 12.39
N GLY A 29 11.00 6.95 11.92
CA GLY A 29 9.92 6.47 11.08
C GLY A 29 10.12 6.55 9.57
N ASN A 30 11.16 5.87 9.08
CA ASN A 30 11.22 5.54 7.66
C ASN A 30 10.26 4.36 7.36
N PHE A 31 9.01 4.69 7.07
CA PHE A 31 7.98 3.70 6.83
C PHE A 31 7.94 3.38 5.34
N SER A 32 7.83 2.10 5.00
CA SER A 32 7.75 1.63 3.61
C SER A 32 6.48 0.85 3.39
N ILE A 33 5.90 0.91 2.19
CA ILE A 33 5.02 -0.15 1.71
C ILE A 33 5.90 -1.21 1.06
N VAL A 34 5.68 -2.46 1.42
CA VAL A 34 6.37 -3.62 0.87
C VAL A 34 5.38 -4.50 0.13
N LYS A 35 5.76 -4.98 -1.05
CA LYS A 35 5.23 -6.19 -1.67
C LYS A 35 6.16 -7.34 -1.28
N LYS A 36 5.60 -8.33 -0.62
CA LYS A 36 6.26 -9.58 -0.27
C LYS A 36 5.82 -10.66 -1.27
N ASP A 37 6.78 -11.23 -2.01
CA ASP A 37 6.57 -12.50 -2.69
C ASP A 37 6.74 -13.63 -1.67
N VAL A 38 5.68 -14.38 -1.40
CA VAL A 38 5.70 -15.52 -0.47
C VAL A 38 5.92 -16.86 -1.18
N CYS A 39 5.83 -16.88 -2.50
CA CYS A 39 6.11 -18.06 -3.34
C CYS A 39 7.58 -18.13 -3.76
N SER A 40 8.31 -17.02 -3.65
CA SER A 40 9.73 -16.90 -3.99
C SER A 40 10.55 -16.33 -2.82
N SER A 41 11.84 -16.69 -2.77
CA SER A 41 12.82 -16.09 -1.85
C SER A 41 13.38 -14.75 -2.36
N PHE A 42 13.04 -14.36 -3.58
CA PHE A 42 13.44 -13.11 -4.24
C PHE A 42 12.20 -12.41 -4.82
N GLY A 43 12.35 -11.14 -5.21
CA GLY A 43 11.28 -10.38 -5.86
C GLY A 43 10.45 -9.50 -4.92
N ASP A 44 10.84 -9.40 -3.65
CA ASP A 44 10.29 -8.41 -2.73
C ASP A 44 10.58 -7.00 -3.26
N LEU A 45 9.58 -6.13 -3.21
CA LEU A 45 9.69 -4.74 -3.63
C LEU A 45 9.26 -3.83 -2.50
N SER A 46 9.84 -2.65 -2.42
CA SER A 46 9.44 -1.64 -1.44
C SER A 46 9.38 -0.25 -2.06
N TRP A 47 8.54 0.59 -1.46
CA TRP A 47 8.45 1.99 -1.80
C TRP A 47 8.27 2.83 -0.53
N ASN A 48 9.01 3.93 -0.46
CA ASN A 48 8.96 4.88 0.65
C ASN A 48 9.29 6.29 0.14
N VAL A 49 8.89 7.28 0.93
CA VAL A 49 9.27 8.69 0.75
C VAL A 49 9.73 9.21 2.11
N ALA A 50 10.85 9.93 2.14
CA ALA A 50 11.38 10.48 3.38
C ALA A 50 10.36 11.42 4.06
N ASP A 51 10.21 11.29 5.37
CA ASP A 51 9.30 12.07 6.22
C ASP A 51 7.81 11.93 5.85
N GLN A 52 7.45 10.81 5.22
CA GLN A 52 6.07 10.50 4.88
C GLN A 52 5.68 9.11 5.36
N TYR A 53 4.46 9.01 5.88
CA TYR A 53 4.02 7.87 6.66
C TYR A 53 2.84 7.19 5.95
N PRO A 54 3.08 6.06 5.26
CA PRO A 54 2.01 5.21 4.78
C PRO A 54 1.17 4.61 5.91
N MET A 55 -0.11 4.48 5.64
CA MET A 55 -1.09 3.76 6.46
C MET A 55 -1.46 2.42 5.78
N GLU A 56 -2.50 1.74 6.24
CA GLU A 56 -2.95 0.48 5.62
C GLU A 56 -3.28 0.68 4.13
N SER A 57 -2.72 -0.20 3.28
CA SER A 57 -2.97 -0.20 1.85
C SER A 57 -4.09 -1.18 1.49
N TRP A 58 -4.78 -0.94 0.38
CA TRP A 58 -5.78 -1.87 -0.17
C TRP A 58 -5.46 -2.20 -1.61
N PHE A 59 -5.40 -3.50 -1.92
CA PHE A 59 -5.29 -3.97 -3.29
C PHE A 59 -6.67 -3.96 -3.96
N VAL A 60 -6.78 -3.28 -5.09
CA VAL A 60 -7.97 -3.27 -5.94
C VAL A 60 -7.62 -4.00 -7.23
N PRO A 61 -8.22 -5.19 -7.49
CA PRO A 61 -7.89 -5.98 -8.66
C PRO A 61 -8.40 -5.33 -9.94
N ASP A 62 -7.63 -5.46 -11.02
CA ASP A 62 -8.13 -5.17 -12.37
C ASP A 62 -9.27 -6.17 -12.69
N PRO A 63 -10.47 -5.70 -13.08
CA PRO A 63 -11.56 -6.58 -13.50
C PRO A 63 -11.18 -7.50 -14.67
N ASN A 64 -10.30 -7.04 -15.56
CA ASN A 64 -9.81 -7.79 -16.72
C ASN A 64 -8.42 -8.40 -16.49
N GLY A 65 -7.87 -8.26 -15.28
CA GLY A 65 -6.56 -8.77 -14.89
C GLY A 65 -6.51 -10.30 -14.85
N SER A 66 -5.34 -10.85 -15.21
CA SER A 66 -5.08 -12.30 -15.27
C SER A 66 -4.10 -12.77 -14.21
N ARG A 67 -3.18 -11.90 -13.78
CA ARG A 67 -2.21 -12.16 -12.70
C ARG A 67 -2.75 -11.71 -11.35
N GLU A 68 -2.23 -12.33 -10.30
CA GLU A 68 -2.59 -12.01 -8.92
C GLU A 68 -2.35 -10.53 -8.56
N ASP A 69 -1.30 -9.93 -9.12
CA ASP A 69 -0.92 -8.53 -8.92
C ASP A 69 -1.36 -7.59 -10.08
N ASP A 70 -2.28 -8.04 -10.95
CA ASP A 70 -2.95 -7.15 -11.91
C ASP A 70 -4.00 -6.30 -11.17
N GLY A 71 -3.65 -5.05 -10.89
CA GLY A 71 -4.51 -4.12 -10.16
C GLY A 71 -3.75 -2.88 -9.72
N VAL A 72 -4.23 -2.24 -8.66
CA VAL A 72 -3.60 -1.09 -8.02
C VAL A 72 -3.58 -1.23 -6.50
N LEU A 73 -2.60 -0.60 -5.85
CA LEU A 73 -2.62 -0.40 -4.40
C LEU A 73 -3.05 1.03 -4.08
N LEU A 74 -4.10 1.16 -3.28
CA LEU A 74 -4.53 2.41 -2.71
C LEU A 74 -3.92 2.56 -1.32
N THR A 75 -3.09 3.57 -1.11
CA THR A 75 -2.37 3.77 0.15
C THR A 75 -2.57 5.20 0.64
N PRO A 76 -3.27 5.42 1.77
CA PRO A 76 -3.28 6.71 2.43
C PRO A 76 -1.89 7.03 2.96
N MET A 77 -1.47 8.28 2.76
CA MET A 77 -0.17 8.80 3.15
C MET A 77 -0.39 10.05 4.01
N LEU A 78 0.39 10.18 5.08
CA LEU A 78 0.57 11.43 5.81
C LEU A 78 1.90 12.05 5.39
N ASP A 79 1.86 13.27 4.84
CA ASP A 79 3.05 14.08 4.61
C ASP A 79 3.44 14.79 5.91
N GLY A 80 4.52 14.32 6.55
CA GLY A 80 4.99 14.86 7.82
C GLY A 80 5.56 16.28 7.72
N LYS A 81 5.97 16.72 6.52
CA LYS A 81 6.49 18.09 6.30
C LYS A 81 5.37 19.09 6.12
N LEU A 82 4.33 18.71 5.38
CA LEU A 82 3.21 19.60 5.07
C LEU A 82 2.05 19.50 6.07
N GLY A 83 2.01 18.45 6.90
CA GLY A 83 0.87 18.18 7.78
C GLY A 83 -0.41 17.90 6.99
N LYS A 84 -0.29 17.34 5.78
CA LYS A 84 -1.40 17.05 4.86
C LYS A 84 -1.45 15.57 4.52
N SER A 85 -2.65 15.08 4.25
CA SER A 85 -2.85 13.70 3.82
C SER A 85 -3.16 13.63 2.33
N TYR A 86 -2.79 12.52 1.72
CA TYR A 86 -3.11 12.23 0.33
C TYR A 86 -3.26 10.73 0.14
N LEU A 87 -3.96 10.31 -0.91
CA LEU A 87 -4.01 8.93 -1.36
C LEU A 87 -2.99 8.75 -2.48
N VAL A 88 -2.05 7.81 -2.34
CA VAL A 88 -1.20 7.37 -3.46
C VAL A 88 -1.78 6.12 -4.08
N ILE A 89 -1.72 6.06 -5.41
CA ILE A 89 -2.04 4.87 -6.21
C ILE A 89 -0.72 4.30 -6.69
N LEU A 90 -0.38 3.08 -6.28
CA LEU A 90 0.85 2.40 -6.68
C LEU A 90 0.55 1.27 -7.67
N ASP A 91 1.45 1.06 -8.63
CA ASP A 91 1.49 -0.16 -9.46
C ASP A 91 2.05 -1.32 -8.63
N PRO A 92 1.28 -2.40 -8.37
CA PRO A 92 1.73 -3.51 -7.55
C PRO A 92 2.86 -4.33 -8.18
N LYS A 93 3.13 -4.20 -9.49
CA LYS A 93 4.22 -4.94 -10.16
C LYS A 93 5.57 -4.27 -9.97
N THR A 94 5.57 -2.94 -9.85
CA THR A 94 6.79 -2.14 -9.78
C THR A 94 6.95 -1.39 -8.47
N MET A 95 5.90 -1.34 -7.64
CA MET A 95 5.78 -0.50 -6.45
C MET A 95 5.97 1.01 -6.73
N LYS A 96 5.86 1.45 -7.99
CA LYS A 96 6.00 2.86 -8.37
C LYS A 96 4.65 3.59 -8.30
N PRO A 97 4.64 4.88 -7.92
CA PRO A 97 3.42 5.69 -7.94
C PRO A 97 2.92 5.92 -9.37
N ILE A 98 1.64 5.61 -9.58
CA ILE A 98 0.88 5.94 -10.79
C ILE A 98 0.30 7.35 -10.67
N SER A 99 -0.30 7.66 -9.51
CA SER A 99 -0.97 8.94 -9.27
C SER A 99 -1.08 9.26 -7.78
N LYS A 100 -1.44 10.50 -7.46
CA LYS A 100 -1.73 10.99 -6.10
C LYS A 100 -3.00 11.84 -6.10
N ALA A 101 -3.89 11.60 -5.15
CA ALA A 101 -5.06 12.42 -4.87
C ALA A 101 -4.87 13.14 -3.54
N GLN A 102 -4.79 14.48 -3.57
CA GLN A 102 -4.67 15.29 -2.35
C GLN A 102 -5.98 15.29 -1.59
N LEU A 103 -5.92 15.18 -0.26
CA LEU A 103 -7.10 15.27 0.59
C LEU A 103 -7.24 16.70 1.13
N PRO A 104 -8.46 17.25 1.21
CA PRO A 104 -8.71 18.58 1.80
C PRO A 104 -8.62 18.56 3.32
N ILE A 105 -8.45 17.39 3.93
CA ILE A 105 -8.41 17.16 5.37
C ILE A 105 -7.14 16.40 5.77
N LEU A 106 -6.72 16.60 7.00
CA LEU A 106 -5.78 15.71 7.67
C LEU A 106 -6.49 14.40 8.01
N VAL A 107 -5.95 13.29 7.54
CA VAL A 107 -6.32 11.94 7.96
C VAL A 107 -5.30 11.50 9.01
N PRO A 108 -5.67 11.40 10.30
CA PRO A 108 -4.78 10.92 11.34
C PRO A 108 -4.32 9.50 11.05
N PHE A 109 -3.17 9.11 11.62
CA PHE A 109 -2.71 7.74 11.56
C PHE A 109 -3.79 6.80 12.13
N HIS A 110 -4.30 5.88 11.30
CA HIS A 110 -5.39 4.97 11.64
C HIS A 110 -4.99 3.52 11.42
N PHE A 111 -5.80 2.61 11.97
CA PHE A 111 -5.55 1.17 11.91
C PHE A 111 -6.04 0.58 10.59
N HIS A 112 -7.31 0.18 10.54
CA HIS A 112 -7.87 -0.57 9.44
C HIS A 112 -8.87 0.22 8.61
N GLY A 113 -9.01 -0.17 7.35
CA GLY A 113 -10.08 0.26 6.47
C GLY A 113 -10.40 -0.81 5.43
N ARG A 114 -11.32 -0.50 4.51
CA ARG A 114 -11.67 -1.43 3.43
C ARG A 114 -12.11 -0.66 2.19
N PHE A 115 -11.63 -1.11 1.04
CA PHE A 115 -12.24 -0.78 -0.23
C PHE A 115 -13.51 -1.61 -0.42
N ILE A 116 -14.60 -0.93 -0.77
CA ILE A 116 -15.89 -1.53 -1.12
C ILE A 116 -16.20 -1.05 -2.54
N ASP A 117 -16.40 -2.00 -3.46
CA ASP A 117 -16.81 -1.69 -4.81
C ASP A 117 -18.29 -1.26 -4.83
N ASN A 118 -18.66 -0.34 -5.74
CA ASN A 118 -20.03 0.16 -5.98
C ASN A 118 -20.88 0.35 -4.71
N VAL A 119 -20.75 1.51 -4.06
CA VAL A 119 -21.50 1.82 -2.84
C VAL A 119 -22.94 2.29 -3.11
N TYR A 120 -23.35 2.39 -4.39
CA TYR A 120 -24.72 2.73 -4.83
C TYR A 120 -25.04 2.07 -6.16
#